data_AF-A0AAV2P8R1-F1
#
_entry.id   AF-A0AAV2P8R1-F1
#
_cell.length_a   1.000
_cell.length_b   1.000
_cell.length_c   1.000
_cell.angle_alpha   90.00
_cell.angle_beta   90.00
_cell.angle_gamma   90.00
#
_symmetry.space_group_name_H-M   'P 1'
#
loop_
_entity.id
_entity.type
_entity.pdbx_description
1 polymer ?
#
loop_
_entity_poly.entity_id
_entity_poly.type
_entity_poly.pdbx_seq_one_letter_code
_entity_poly.pdbx_strand_id
1 'polypeptide(L)'
;MLSEVDMFISNYTLVDPEIYQLWVDGHSSSEAVNILHQRGICQQTNAPLELVASDILDHYRTYALLEKLLHTPTKLASEQLAFQIEPQTSQMLIEMYYEFDDDLYANYWERK
;
A
#
# COMPACT_ATOMS: atom_id res chain seq x y z
N MET A 1 26.80 -9.94 -20.10
CA MET A 1 26.09 -8.68 -19.81
C MET A 1 24.61 -8.97 -19.99
N LEU A 2 23.86 -9.03 -18.90
CA LEU A 2 22.40 -8.94 -18.99
C LEU A 2 22.12 -7.46 -19.27
N SER A 3 21.67 -7.16 -20.48
CA SER A 3 21.22 -5.82 -20.82
C SER A 3 19.97 -5.53 -19.99
N GLU A 4 20.10 -4.66 -18.98
CA GLU A 4 18.94 -4.07 -18.32
C GLU A 4 18.17 -3.28 -19.38
N VAL A 5 17.04 -3.83 -19.80
CA VAL A 5 16.07 -3.12 -20.62
C VAL A 5 15.28 -2.26 -19.63
N ASP A 6 15.58 -0.96 -19.61
CA ASP A 6 14.75 0.04 -18.92
C ASP A 6 13.39 0.12 -19.63
N MET A 7 12.46 -0.71 -19.18
CA MET A 7 11.07 -0.64 -19.56
C MET A 7 10.44 0.49 -18.75
N PHE A 8 10.16 1.63 -19.40
CA PHE A 8 9.34 2.68 -18.79
C PHE A 8 7.93 2.13 -18.56
N ILE A 9 7.66 1.77 -17.32
CA ILE A 9 6.36 1.29 -16.87
C ILE A 9 5.55 2.51 -16.43
N SER A 10 4.50 2.84 -17.18
CA SER A 10 3.67 4.04 -16.97
C SER A 10 2.50 3.84 -15.98
N ASN A 11 2.44 2.71 -15.26
CA ASN A 11 1.35 2.37 -14.36
C ASN A 11 1.90 1.90 -13.00
N TYR A 12 2.36 2.84 -12.19
CA TYR A 12 2.72 2.51 -10.82
C TYR A 12 1.47 2.18 -10.01
N THR A 13 1.55 1.16 -9.15
CA THR A 13 0.48 0.91 -8.18
C THR A 13 0.37 2.11 -7.25
N LEU A 14 -0.74 2.84 -7.35
CA LEU A 14 -1.01 3.97 -6.47
C LEU A 14 -1.51 3.45 -5.12
N VAL A 15 -0.87 3.94 -4.07
CA VAL A 15 -1.25 3.66 -2.68
C VAL A 15 -1.72 4.98 -2.09
N ASP A 16 -2.95 4.99 -1.59
CA ASP A 16 -3.45 6.08 -0.77
C ASP A 16 -3.01 5.83 0.69
N PRO A 17 -2.17 6.71 1.29
CA PRO A 17 -1.65 6.50 2.65
C PRO A 17 -2.75 6.48 3.72
N GLU A 18 -3.83 7.26 3.56
CA GLU A 18 -4.91 7.31 4.55
C GLU A 18 -5.72 6.00 4.52
N ILE A 19 -6.04 5.51 3.32
CA ILE A 19 -6.73 4.21 3.14
C ILE A 19 -5.82 3.07 3.60
N TYR A 20 -4.52 3.14 3.33
CA TYR A 20 -3.55 2.14 3.77
C TYR A 20 -3.43 2.08 5.29
N GLN A 21 -3.35 3.23 5.96
CA GLN A 21 -3.34 3.28 7.43
C GLN A 21 -4.58 2.60 8.03
N LEU A 22 -5.77 2.91 7.51
CA LEU A 22 -7.00 2.29 8.00
C LEU A 22 -6.98 0.76 7.83
N TRP A 23 -6.39 0.26 6.75
CA TRP A 23 -6.21 -1.17 6.53
C TRP A 23 -5.20 -1.79 7.52
N VAL A 24 -4.05 -1.14 7.75
CA VAL A 24 -3.05 -1.57 8.75
C VAL A 24 -3.63 -1.59 10.16
N ASP A 25 -4.46 -0.60 10.50
CA ASP A 25 -5.17 -0.51 11.78
C ASP A 25 -6.24 -1.62 11.95
N GLY A 26 -6.47 -2.44 10.92
CA GLY A 26 -7.39 -3.58 10.96
C GLY A 26 -8.85 -3.23 10.70
N HIS A 27 -9.16 -2.03 10.21
CA HIS A 27 -10.50 -1.70 9.78
C HIS A 27 -10.88 -2.50 8.52
N SER A 28 -12.14 -2.89 8.42
CA SER A 28 -12.70 -3.43 7.18
C SER A 28 -12.93 -2.33 6.14
N SER A 29 -13.03 -2.71 4.86
CA SER A 29 -13.33 -1.76 3.78
C SER A 29 -14.62 -0.98 4.02
N SER A 30 -15.64 -1.62 4.62
CA SER A 30 -16.90 -0.95 4.95
C SER A 30 -16.75 0.07 6.09
N GLU A 31 -15.91 -0.22 7.08
CA GLU A 31 -15.60 0.73 8.16
C GLU A 31 -14.80 1.92 7.62
N ALA A 32 -13.80 1.66 6.76
CA ALA A 32 -13.02 2.71 6.13
C ALA A 32 -13.89 3.66 5.28
N VAL A 33 -14.85 3.11 4.52
CA VAL A 33 -15.85 3.92 3.79
C VAL A 33 -16.62 4.84 4.74
N ASN A 34 -17.11 4.31 5.86
CA ASN A 34 -17.86 5.10 6.84
C ASN A 34 -17.00 6.20 7.46
N ILE A 35 -15.75 5.89 7.83
CA ILE A 35 -14.80 6.84 8.41
C ILE A 35 -14.49 7.96 7.43
N LEU A 36 -14.12 7.63 6.18
CA LEU A 36 -13.76 8.60 5.16
C LEU A 36 -14.96 9.44 4.71
N HIS A 37 -16.16 8.84 4.65
CA HIS A 37 -17.39 9.58 4.42
C HIS A 37 -17.66 10.62 5.52
N GLN A 38 -17.47 10.27 6.79
CA GLN A 38 -17.58 11.22 7.90
C GLN A 38 -16.52 12.33 7.85
N ARG A 39 -15.33 12.05 7.29
CA ARG A 39 -14.26 13.03 7.04
C ARG A 39 -14.50 13.90 5.81
N GLY A 40 -15.56 13.64 5.04
CA GLY A 40 -15.97 14.46 3.90
C GLY A 40 -15.29 14.11 2.57
N ILE A 41 -14.84 12.87 2.38
CA ILE A 41 -14.15 12.44 1.16
C ILE A 41 -14.97 12.66 -0.11
N CYS A 42 -16.30 12.50 -0.06
CA CYS A 42 -17.18 12.71 -1.21
C CYS A 42 -17.19 14.17 -1.68
N GLN A 43 -17.08 15.13 -0.75
CA GLN A 43 -17.00 16.55 -1.06
C GLN A 43 -15.63 16.92 -1.63
N GLN A 44 -14.57 16.33 -1.09
CA GLN A 44 -13.19 16.57 -1.53
C GLN A 44 -12.94 16.04 -2.95
N THR A 45 -13.45 14.84 -3.24
CA THR A 45 -13.29 14.17 -4.54
C THR A 45 -14.39 14.54 -5.55
N ASN A 46 -15.46 15.19 -5.11
CA ASN A 46 -16.68 15.44 -5.88
C ASN A 46 -17.23 14.15 -6.53
N ALA A 47 -17.16 13.03 -5.80
CA ALA A 47 -17.59 11.72 -6.24
C ALA A 47 -18.74 11.19 -5.35
N PRO A 48 -19.70 10.46 -5.94
CA PRO A 48 -20.73 9.77 -5.16
C PRO A 48 -20.12 8.68 -4.26
N LEU A 49 -20.77 8.43 -3.13
CA LEU A 49 -20.30 7.48 -2.11
C LEU A 49 -20.07 6.07 -2.67
N GLU A 50 -20.87 5.63 -3.64
CA GLU A 50 -20.72 4.32 -4.27
C GLU A 50 -19.40 4.18 -5.03
N LEU A 51 -18.95 5.24 -5.70
CA LEU A 51 -17.66 5.24 -6.41
C LEU A 51 -16.50 5.24 -5.42
N VAL A 52 -16.59 6.05 -4.35
CA VAL A 52 -15.61 6.04 -3.26
C VAL A 52 -15.52 4.65 -2.61
N ALA A 53 -16.67 3.99 -2.39
CA ALA A 53 -16.69 2.66 -1.81
C ALA A 53 -16.06 1.59 -2.71
N SER A 54 -16.27 1.70 -4.03
CA SER A 54 -15.61 0.81 -4.99
C SER A 54 -14.10 1.03 -5.00
N ASP A 55 -13.67 2.29 -5.00
CA ASP A 55 -12.26 2.67 -5.02
C ASP A 55 -11.51 2.17 -3.76
N ILE A 56 -12.07 2.41 -2.58
CA ILE A 56 -11.54 1.88 -1.30
C ILE A 56 -11.48 0.35 -1.34
N LEU A 57 -12.49 -0.32 -1.90
CA LEU A 57 -12.49 -1.78 -1.99
C LEU A 57 -11.36 -2.29 -2.90
N ASP A 58 -11.06 -1.60 -3.99
CA ASP A 58 -9.97 -1.96 -4.91
C ASP A 58 -8.59 -1.72 -4.27
N HIS A 59 -8.44 -0.65 -3.49
CA HIS A 59 -7.27 -0.46 -2.62
C HIS A 59 -7.09 -1.61 -1.63
N TYR A 60 -8.14 -2.02 -0.93
CA TYR A 60 -8.09 -3.14 0.02
C TYR A 60 -7.69 -4.46 -0.64
N ARG A 61 -8.19 -4.74 -1.85
CA ARG A 61 -7.78 -5.92 -2.63
C ARG A 61 -6.29 -5.86 -2.97
N THR A 62 -5.81 -4.69 -3.36
CA THR A 62 -4.40 -4.46 -3.65
C THR A 62 -3.54 -4.69 -2.40
N TYR A 63 -3.94 -4.15 -1.25
CA TYR A 63 -3.19 -4.30 0.00
C TYR A 63 -3.14 -5.75 0.49
N ALA A 64 -4.23 -6.51 0.36
CA ALA A 64 -4.24 -7.94 0.66
C ALA A 64 -3.28 -8.76 -0.25
N LEU A 65 -3.04 -8.31 -1.48
CA LEU A 65 -2.01 -8.92 -2.35
C LEU A 65 -0.60 -8.57 -1.88
N LEU A 66 -0.39 -7.32 -1.44
CA LEU A 66 0.89 -6.81 -0.95
C LEU A 66 1.27 -7.37 0.42
N GLU A 67 0.31 -7.67 1.30
CA GLU A 67 0.53 -8.21 2.65
C GLU A 67 1.45 -9.44 2.65
N LYS A 68 1.29 -10.32 1.66
CA LYS A 68 2.16 -11.51 1.49
C LYS A 68 3.62 -11.15 1.28
N LEU A 69 3.89 -10.03 0.62
CA LEU A 69 5.23 -9.52 0.41
C LEU A 69 5.75 -8.77 1.63
N LEU A 70 4.87 -8.05 2.34
CA LEU A 70 5.21 -7.34 3.57
C LEU A 70 5.70 -8.32 4.65
N HIS A 71 5.09 -9.50 4.78
CA HIS A 71 5.57 -10.57 5.67
C HIS A 71 6.93 -11.18 5.29
N THR A 72 7.40 -10.99 4.05
CA THR A 72 8.69 -11.53 3.58
C THR A 72 9.56 -10.40 3.00
N PRO A 73 10.14 -9.54 3.84
CA PRO A 73 10.85 -8.33 3.38
C PRO A 73 11.98 -8.60 2.37
N THR A 74 12.65 -9.76 2.47
CA THR A 74 13.70 -10.17 1.52
C THR A 74 13.18 -10.44 0.11
N LYS A 75 11.88 -10.72 -0.06
CA LYS A 75 11.24 -10.89 -1.37
C LYS A 75 10.69 -9.59 -1.95
N LEU A 76 10.35 -8.61 -1.11
CA LEU A 76 9.84 -7.31 -1.56
C LEU A 76 10.86 -6.61 -2.47
N ALA A 77 12.15 -6.65 -2.12
CA ALA A 77 13.24 -6.09 -2.92
C ALA A 77 13.49 -6.83 -4.25
N SER A 78 13.22 -8.14 -4.31
CA SER A 78 13.41 -8.95 -5.52
C SER A 78 12.17 -9.04 -6.42
N GLU A 79 10.97 -8.87 -5.86
CA GLU A 79 9.68 -8.89 -6.58
C GLU A 79 9.14 -7.48 -6.85
N GLN A 80 9.91 -6.42 -6.58
CA GLN A 80 9.59 -5.01 -6.90
C GLN A 80 9.11 -4.82 -8.36
N LEU A 81 9.61 -5.66 -9.28
CA LEU A 81 9.20 -5.68 -10.69
C LEU A 81 7.77 -6.18 -10.93
N ALA A 82 7.18 -6.98 -10.04
CA ALA A 82 5.86 -7.58 -10.22
C ALA A 82 4.71 -6.61 -9.91
N PHE A 83 4.91 -5.69 -8.96
CA PHE A 83 3.87 -4.77 -8.51
C PHE A 83 4.05 -3.33 -9.02
N GLN A 84 5.15 -3.03 -9.69
CA GLN A 84 5.40 -1.70 -10.25
C GLN A 84 5.24 -0.64 -9.15
N ILE A 85 5.85 -0.87 -7.98
CA ILE A 85 5.80 0.05 -6.84
C ILE A 85 7.10 0.85 -6.84
N GLU A 86 7.00 2.18 -6.76
CA GLU A 86 8.19 3.01 -6.63
C GLU A 86 8.95 2.68 -5.33
N PRO A 87 10.29 2.75 -5.31
CA PRO A 87 11.07 2.45 -4.12
C PRO A 87 10.65 3.24 -2.87
N GLN A 88 10.21 4.50 -3.07
CA GLN A 88 9.72 5.37 -2.01
C GLN A 88 8.39 4.89 -1.43
N THR A 89 7.43 4.55 -2.29
CA THR A 89 6.15 3.94 -1.87
C THR A 89 6.38 2.61 -1.17
N SER A 90 7.30 1.79 -1.67
CA SER A 90 7.66 0.52 -1.02
C SER A 90 8.21 0.73 0.38
N GLN A 91 9.03 1.76 0.58
CA GLN A 91 9.57 2.10 1.89
C GLN A 91 8.46 2.58 2.85
N MET A 92 7.60 3.49 2.39
CA MET A 92 6.44 3.97 3.15
C MET A 92 5.53 2.82 3.60
N LEU A 93 5.24 1.88 2.69
CA LEU A 93 4.41 0.70 2.99
C LEU A 93 5.01 -0.17 4.10
N ILE A 94 6.33 -0.41 4.07
CA ILE A 94 7.05 -1.19 5.09
C ILE A 94 7.02 -0.45 6.43
N GLU A 95 7.38 0.84 6.42
CA GLU A 95 7.44 1.67 7.63
C GLU A 95 6.09 1.70 8.34
N MET A 96 5.01 2.00 7.62
CA MET A 96 3.66 2.03 8.18
C MET A 96 3.18 0.64 8.65
N TYR A 97 3.55 -0.44 7.96
CA TYR A 97 3.15 -1.80 8.34
C TYR A 97 3.86 -2.29 9.62
N TYR A 98 5.12 -1.89 9.81
CA TYR A 98 5.96 -2.31 10.94
C TYR A 98 6.09 -1.26 12.04
N GLU A 99 5.34 -0.15 11.98
CA GLU A 99 5.40 0.95 12.96
C GLU A 99 5.14 0.48 14.41
N PHE A 100 4.48 -0.68 14.57
CA PHE A 100 4.20 -1.28 15.88
C PHE A 100 5.23 -2.32 16.37
N ASP A 101 6.22 -2.72 15.57
CA ASP A 101 7.19 -3.78 15.90
C ASP A 101 8.64 -3.30 15.73
N ASP A 102 9.14 -2.59 16.76
CA ASP A 102 10.51 -2.03 16.83
C ASP A 102 11.59 -3.11 16.58
N ASP A 103 11.37 -4.34 17.06
CA ASP A 103 12.31 -5.45 16.90
C ASP A 103 12.37 -5.93 15.44
N LEU A 104 11.24 -5.95 14.73
CA LEU A 104 11.19 -6.35 13.32
C LEU A 104 11.74 -5.28 12.38
N TYR A 105 11.50 -4.00 12.70
CA TYR A 105 12.09 -2.87 11.98
C TYR A 105 13.62 -2.88 12.07
N ALA A 106 14.19 -3.07 13.27
CA ALA A 106 15.65 -3.14 13.46
C ALA A 106 16.30 -4.29 12.67
N ASN A 107 15.69 -5.47 12.70
CA ASN A 107 16.17 -6.65 11.95
C ASN A 107 16.10 -6.48 10.42
N TYR A 108 15.18 -5.66 9.90
CA TYR A 108 15.12 -5.32 8.47
C TYR A 108 16.32 -4.47 8.03
N TRP A 109 16.68 -3.45 8.81
CA TRP A 109 17.79 -2.55 8.47
C TRP A 109 19.17 -3.16 8.68
N GLU A 110 19.33 -4.11 9.61
CA GLU A 110 20.62 -4.83 9.79
C GLU A 110 20.97 -5.78 8.63
N ARG A 111 20.00 -6.13 7.77
CA ARG A 111 20.17 -7.10 6.67
C ARG A 111 20.36 -6.46 5.30
N LYS A 112 20.37 -5.13 5.20
CA LYS A 112 20.58 -4.37 3.96
C LYS A 112 22.04 -3.94 3.82
#